data_AF-A0A8J7RRG2-F1
#
_entry.id   AF-A0A8J7RRG2-F1
#
_cell.length_a   1.000
_cell.length_b   1.000
_cell.length_c   1.000
_cell.angle_alpha   90.00
_cell.angle_beta   90.00
_cell.angle_gamma   90.00
#
_symmetry.space_group_name_H-M   'P 1'
#
loop_
_entity.id
_entity.type
_entity.pdbx_description
1 polymer ?
#
loop_
_entity_poly.entity_id
_entity_poly.type
_entity_poly.pdbx_seq_one_letter_code
_entity_poly.pdbx_strand_id
1 'polypeptide(L)' 'MDDRERRTLEARRRTDCPVTLQELGTEFGLTGERVRQIESRASAKVQDALAQQAARGRAVRLKVTP' A
#
# COMPACT_ATOMS: atom_id res chain seq x y z
N MET A 1 2.66 3.89 -8.02
CA MET A 1 1.67 4.03 -6.94
C MET A 1 0.95 5.32 -7.25
N ASP A 2 -0.35 5.26 -7.44
CA ASP A 2 -1.14 6.38 -7.97
C ASP A 2 -1.84 7.16 -6.83
N ASP A 3 -2.38 8.35 -7.11
CA ASP A 3 -2.96 9.21 -6.06
C ASP A 3 -4.11 8.56 -5.29
N ARG A 4 -4.99 7.82 -5.99
CA ARG A 4 -6.08 7.08 -5.34
C ARG A 4 -5.57 5.94 -4.46
N GLU A 5 -4.50 5.27 -4.88
CA GLU A 5 -3.86 4.19 -4.11
C GLU A 5 -3.21 4.76 -2.83
N ARG A 6 -2.51 5.89 -2.96
CA ARG A 6 -1.89 6.61 -1.85
C ARG A 6 -2.94 7.12 -0.85
N ARG A 7 -3.97 7.83 -1.33
CA ARG A 7 -5.07 8.32 -0.50
C ARG A 7 -5.77 7.18 0.25
N THR A 8 -6.06 6.07 -0.41
CA THR A 8 -6.70 4.89 0.21
C THR A 8 -5.84 4.30 1.33
N LEU A 9 -4.53 4.12 1.08
CA LEU A 9 -3.61 3.60 2.09
C LEU A 9 -3.47 4.55 3.28
N GLU A 10 -3.33 5.86 3.04
CA GLU A 10 -3.22 6.87 4.11
C GLU A 10 -4.48 6.90 4.97
N ALA A 11 -5.66 6.92 4.34
CA ALA A 11 -6.95 7.00 5.01
C ALA A 11 -7.32 5.76 5.84
N ARG A 12 -6.68 4.60 5.59
CA ARG A 12 -7.09 3.32 6.18
C ARG A 12 -6.01 2.61 6.99
N ARG A 13 -4.72 2.80 6.67
CA ARG A 13 -3.61 2.13 7.38
C ARG A 13 -2.83 3.04 8.31
N ARG A 14 -2.90 4.37 8.12
CA ARG A 14 -2.07 5.34 8.85
C ARG A 14 -2.85 6.19 9.86
N THR A 15 -4.07 5.76 10.20
CA THR A 15 -4.99 6.45 11.11
C THR A 15 -5.59 5.44 12.08
N ASP A 16 -5.84 5.89 13.32
CA ASP A 16 -6.51 5.10 14.36
C ASP A 16 -8.02 4.94 14.08
N CYS A 17 -8.59 5.84 13.27
CA CYS A 17 -9.98 5.78 12.81
C CYS A 17 -10.02 5.65 11.28
N PRO A 18 -9.96 4.42 10.73
CA PRO A 18 -9.89 4.19 9.30
C PRO A 18 -11.22 4.53 8.60
N VAL A 19 -11.14 5.32 7.53
CA VAL A 19 -12.30 5.65 6.70
C VAL A 19 -12.82 4.38 6.03
N THR A 20 -14.15 4.20 5.98
CA THR A 20 -14.73 3.01 5.35
C THR A 20 -14.51 3.02 3.83
N LEU A 21 -14.53 1.83 3.22
CA LEU A 21 -14.44 1.71 1.76
C LEU A 21 -15.60 2.40 1.04
N GLN A 22 -16.77 2.48 1.69
CA GLN A 22 -17.96 3.09 1.13
C GLN A 22 -17.84 4.61 1.10
N GLU A 23 -17.33 5.23 2.17
CA GLU A 23 -17.06 6.68 2.22
C GLU A 23 -15.97 7.10 1.22
N LEU A 24 -14.88 6.33 1.11
CA LEU A 24 -13.87 6.55 0.06
C LEU A 24 -14.45 6.33 -1.34
N GLY A 25 -15.37 5.38 -1.48
CA GLY A 25 -16.11 5.16 -2.71
C GLY A 25 -16.89 6.43 -3.11
N THR A 26 -17.62 7.02 -2.17
CA THR A 26 -18.32 8.29 -2.37
C THR A 26 -17.34 9.42 -2.74
N GLU A 27 -16.19 9.54 -2.07
CA GLU A 27 -15.14 10.54 -2.39
C GLU A 27 -14.62 10.40 -3.83
N PHE A 28 -14.47 9.16 -4.32
CA PHE A 28 -13.91 8.89 -5.65
C PHE A 28 -14.94 8.75 -6.77
N GLY A 29 -16.25 8.78 -6.45
CA GLY A 29 -17.30 8.43 -7.40
C GLY A 29 -17.25 6.96 -7.83
N LEU A 30 -16.84 6.06 -6.93
CA LEU A 30 -16.66 4.63 -7.15
C LEU A 30 -17.48 3.82 -6.15
N THR A 31 -17.70 2.54 -6.46
CA THR A 31 -18.26 1.61 -5.47
C THR A 31 -17.22 1.26 -4.42
N GLY A 32 -17.66 0.91 -3.20
CA GLY A 32 -16.76 0.44 -2.15
C GLY A 32 -15.94 -0.79 -2.55
N GLU A 33 -16.52 -1.68 -3.38
CA GLU A 33 -15.79 -2.83 -3.93
C GLU A 33 -14.66 -2.39 -4.87
N ARG A 34 -14.87 -1.35 -5.67
CA ARG A 34 -13.80 -0.82 -6.51
C ARG A 34 -12.67 -0.20 -5.67
N VAL A 35 -13.01 0.45 -4.55
CA VAL A 35 -12.00 0.93 -3.58
C VAL A 35 -11.26 -0.23 -2.91
N ARG A 36 -11.94 -1.33 -2.57
CA ARG A 36 -11.29 -2.56 -2.05
C ARG A 36 -10.21 -3.08 -2.99
N GLN A 37 -10.50 -3.10 -4.30
CA GLN A 37 -9.53 -3.54 -5.31
C GLN A 37 -8.32 -2.59 -5.39
N ILE A 38 -8.55 -1.27 -5.30
CA ILE A 38 -7.50 -0.26 -5.24
C ILE A 38 -6.63 -0.48 -4.00
N GLU A 39 -7.24 -0.69 -2.82
CA GLU A 39 -6.52 -0.96 -1.56
C GLU A 39 -5.66 -2.22 -1.64
N SER A 40 -6.20 -3.31 -2.20
CA SER A 40 -5.48 -4.57 -2.37
C SER A 40 -4.28 -4.40 -3.30
N ARG A 41 -4.47 -3.76 -4.46
CA ARG A 41 -3.38 -3.48 -5.41
C ARG A 41 -2.31 -2.59 -4.79
N ALA A 42 -2.71 -1.54 -4.07
CA ALA A 42 -1.79 -0.64 -3.39
C ALA A 42 -0.98 -1.38 -2.32
N SER A 43 -1.64 -2.23 -1.51
CA SER A 43 -0.99 -3.03 -0.47
C SER A 43 0.01 -4.02 -1.06
N ALA A 44 -0.33 -4.68 -2.17
CA ALA A 44 0.57 -5.60 -2.87
C ALA A 44 1.84 -4.88 -3.37
N LYS A 45 1.70 -3.67 -3.95
CA LYS A 45 2.87 -2.86 -4.36
C LYS A 45 3.79 -2.52 -3.20
N VAL A 46 3.23 -2.18 -2.03
CA VAL A 46 4.02 -1.88 -0.82
C VAL A 46 4.74 -3.14 -0.32
N GLN A 47 4.05 -4.28 -0.26
CA GLN A 47 4.65 -5.55 0.16
C GLN A 47 5.78 -5.99 -0.76
N ASP A 48 5.61 -5.86 -2.07
CA ASP A 48 6.64 -6.20 -3.06
C ASP A 48 7.87 -5.28 -2.92
N ALA A 49 7.67 -3.97 -2.76
CA ALA A 49 8.77 -3.04 -2.52
C ALA A 49 9.55 -3.37 -1.23
N LEU A 50 8.85 -3.73 -0.15
CA LEU A 50 9.49 -4.16 1.10
C LEU A 50 10.26 -5.47 0.93
N ALA A 51 9.71 -6.45 0.22
CA ALA A 51 10.38 -7.71 -0.07
C ALA A 51 11.67 -7.49 -0.88
N GLN A 52 11.62 -6.63 -1.91
CA GLN A 52 12.78 -6.26 -2.71
C GLN A 52 13.85 -5.55 -1.87
N GLN A 53 13.46 -4.62 -0.98
CA GLN A 53 14.40 -3.96 -0.08
C GLN A 53 15.06 -4.94 0.89
N ALA A 54 14.29 -5.86 1.47
CA ALA A 54 14.81 -6.90 2.36
C ALA A 54 15.81 -7.81 1.61
N ALA A 55 15.49 -8.20 0.37
CA ALA A 55 16.38 -8.98 -0.48
C ALA A 55 17.68 -8.21 -0.79
N ARG A 56 17.59 -6.92 -1.11
CA ARG A 56 18.77 -6.05 -1.32
C ARG A 56 19.63 -5.93 -0.05
N GLY A 57 19.02 -5.71 1.11
CA GLY A 57 19.75 -5.63 2.39
C GLY A 57 20.44 -6.95 2.76
N ARG A 58 19.81 -8.09 2.44
CA ARG A 58 20.40 -9.42 2.62
C ARG A 58 21.57 -9.66 1.65
N ALA A 59 21.46 -9.19 0.41
CA ALA A 59 22.54 -9.28 -0.58
C ALA A 59 23.75 -8.39 -0.23
N VAL A 60 23.53 -7.19 0.34
CA VAL A 60 24.62 -6.31 0.81
C VAL A 60 25.36 -6.92 1.99
N ARG A 61 24.65 -7.56 2.93
CA ARG A 61 25.27 -8.23 4.09
C ARG A 61 26.17 -9.41 3.70
N LEU A 62 25.88 -10.09 2.60
CA LEU A 62 26.70 -11.21 2.09
C LEU A 62 27.94 -10.75 1.30
N LYS A 63 28.03 -9.47 0.92
CA LYS A 63 29.19 -8.90 0.19
C LYS A 63 30.15 -8.10 1.07
N VAL A 64 29.88 -8.01 2.38
CA VAL A 64 30.82 -7.44 3.35
C VAL A 64 31.57 -8.60 4.00
N THR A 65 32.75 -8.87 3.48
CA THR A 65 33.79 -9.71 4.11
C THR A 65 35.10 -8.94 3.94
N PRO A 66 35.96 -8.85 4.98
CA PRO A 66 37.26 -8.17 4.88
C PRO A 66 38.21 -8.87 3.90
#